data_AF-A0A2V9P2P2-F1
#
_entry.id   AF-A0A2V9P2P2-F1
#
_cell.length_a   1.000
_cell.length_b   1.000
_cell.length_c   1.000
_cell.angle_alpha   90.00
_cell.angle_beta   90.00
_cell.angle_gamma   90.00
#
_symmetry.space_group_name_H-M   'P 1'
#
loop_
_entity.id
_entity.type
_entity.pdbx_description
1 polymer ?
#
loop_
_entity_poly.entity_id
_entity_poly.type
_entity_poly.pdbx_seq_one_letter_code
_entity_poly.pdbx_strand_id
1 'polypeptide(L)'
;KPAFQALIYPGLPADENQRLSKETPPAFLLCGEDDRPDISQGLPELYVALKRTGVSAELHIFAGVGHGFGLRDTLKGPVAGWMDLFYGWMGKQGFLQQK
;
A
#
# COMPACT_ATOMS: atom_id res chain seq x y z
N LYS A 1 9.28 -11.54 12.63
CA LYS A 1 8.51 -11.12 11.42
C LYS A 1 7.77 -9.84 11.78
N PRO A 2 7.64 -8.85 10.88
CA PRO A 2 6.93 -7.61 11.21
C PRO A 2 5.43 -7.88 11.38
N ALA A 3 4.75 -7.05 12.16
CA ALA A 3 3.30 -7.18 12.38
C ALA A 3 2.49 -6.87 11.11
N PHE A 4 3.04 -6.01 10.25
CA PHE A 4 2.43 -5.61 8.98
C PHE A 4 3.48 -5.06 8.01
N GLN A 5 3.07 -4.79 6.78
CA GLN A 5 3.84 -4.11 5.75
C GLN A 5 3.08 -2.89 5.25
N ALA A 6 3.76 -1.76 5.08
CA ALA A 6 3.19 -0.56 4.47
C ALA A 6 4.09 -0.17 3.30
N LEU A 7 3.62 -0.42 2.08
CA LEU A 7 4.35 -0.18 0.84
C LEU A 7 3.79 1.07 0.16
N ILE A 8 4.50 2.18 0.32
CA ILE A 8 4.15 3.48 -0.22
C ILE A 8 5.05 3.73 -1.44
N TYR A 9 4.46 3.69 -2.64
CA TYR A 9 5.08 3.75 -3.96
C TYR A 9 6.38 2.94 -4.06
N PRO A 10 6.37 1.63 -3.70
CA PRO A 10 7.58 0.80 -3.76
C PRO A 10 7.98 0.52 -5.21
N GLY A 11 9.28 0.47 -5.49
CA GLY A 11 9.75 -0.24 -6.68
C GLY A 11 9.72 -1.75 -6.40
N LEU A 12 8.84 -2.49 -7.09
CA LEU A 12 8.70 -3.93 -6.90
C LEU A 12 9.59 -4.71 -7.89
N PRO A 13 10.45 -5.64 -7.45
CA PRO A 13 11.12 -6.55 -8.36
C PRO A 13 10.12 -7.54 -9.00
N ALA A 14 10.40 -7.96 -10.23
CA ALA A 14 9.51 -8.83 -11.02
C ALA A 14 9.19 -10.19 -10.38
N ASP A 15 9.97 -10.65 -9.40
CA ASP A 15 9.82 -11.95 -8.72
C ASP A 15 9.14 -11.87 -7.34
N GLU A 16 8.71 -10.68 -6.89
CA GLU A 16 8.24 -10.48 -5.51
C GLU A 16 7.07 -11.40 -5.11
N ASN A 17 6.19 -11.70 -6.07
CA ASN A 17 5.03 -12.57 -5.86
C ASN A 17 5.40 -14.03 -5.55
N GLN A 18 6.59 -14.50 -5.93
CA GLN A 18 6.98 -15.91 -5.81
C GLN A 18 7.27 -16.33 -4.35
N ARG A 19 7.40 -15.37 -3.43
CA ARG A 19 7.75 -15.62 -2.02
C ARG A 19 6.56 -15.46 -1.06
N LEU A 20 5.37 -15.20 -1.59
CA LEU A 20 4.18 -14.96 -0.78
C LEU A 20 3.61 -16.27 -0.22
N SER A 21 3.19 -16.24 1.04
CA SER A 21 2.53 -17.37 1.70
C SER A 21 1.43 -16.86 2.65
N LYS A 22 0.65 -17.78 3.24
CA LYS A 22 -0.33 -17.44 4.29
C LYS A 22 0.30 -16.77 5.52
N GLU A 23 1.61 -16.92 5.71
CA GLU A 23 2.34 -16.30 6.81
C GLU A 23 2.85 -14.90 6.47
N THR A 24 2.66 -14.43 5.24
CA THR A 24 3.01 -13.06 4.87
C THR A 24 2.16 -12.08 5.70
N PRO A 25 2.78 -11.05 6.31
CA PRO A 25 2.05 -10.07 7.11
C PRO A 25 1.02 -9.29 6.27
N PRO A 26 -0.07 -8.81 6.89
CA PRO A 26 -1.03 -7.96 6.20
C PRO A 26 -0.36 -6.71 5.62
N ALA A 27 -0.85 -6.24 4.48
CA ALA A 27 -0.22 -5.17 3.73
C ALA A 27 -1.14 -3.97 3.47
N PHE A 28 -0.60 -2.77 3.63
CA PHE A 28 -1.17 -1.53 3.12
C PHE A 28 -0.35 -1.10 1.91
N LEU A 29 -0.99 -0.93 0.75
CA LEU A 29 -0.37 -0.67 -0.54
C LEU A 29 -0.89 0.65 -1.08
N LEU A 30 0.01 1.53 -1.53
CA LEU A 30 -0.39 2.86 -1.94
C LEU A 30 0.55 3.42 -3.02
N CYS A 31 0.03 3.92 -4.14
CA CYS A 31 0.81 4.64 -5.15
C CYS A 31 0.00 5.70 -5.88
N GLY A 32 0.66 6.46 -6.75
CA GLY A 32 0.00 7.27 -7.77
C GLY A 32 -0.21 6.50 -9.07
N GLU A 33 -1.19 6.90 -9.87
CA GLU A 33 -1.44 6.36 -11.20
C GLU A 33 -0.29 6.71 -12.18
N ASP A 34 0.28 7.92 -12.06
CA ASP A 34 1.37 8.40 -12.91
C ASP A 34 2.75 7.95 -12.41
N ASP A 35 2.80 7.10 -11.37
CA ASP A 35 4.03 6.39 -11.02
C ASP A 35 4.48 5.48 -12.18
N ARG A 36 5.76 5.12 -12.17
CA ARG A 36 6.31 4.17 -13.15
C ARG A 36 5.50 2.86 -13.17
N PRO A 37 5.43 2.16 -14.31
CA PRO A 37 4.64 0.92 -14.44
C PRO A 37 4.96 -0.16 -13.40
N ASP A 38 6.24 -0.29 -12.99
CA ASP A 38 6.67 -1.23 -11.95
C ASP A 38 6.05 -0.96 -10.56
N ILE A 39 5.41 0.19 -10.40
CA ILE A 39 4.72 0.64 -9.18
C ILE A 39 3.21 0.69 -9.42
N SER A 40 2.76 1.46 -10.42
CA SER A 40 1.33 1.74 -10.67
C SER A 40 0.56 0.51 -11.18
N GLN A 41 1.24 -0.40 -11.88
CA GLN A 41 0.69 -1.70 -12.30
C GLN A 41 1.15 -2.84 -11.37
N GLY A 42 2.37 -2.74 -10.84
CA GLY A 42 2.94 -3.74 -9.93
C GLY A 42 2.17 -3.89 -8.61
N LEU A 43 1.73 -2.80 -7.98
CA LEU A 43 0.95 -2.88 -6.74
C LEU A 43 -0.41 -3.59 -6.90
N PRO A 44 -1.22 -3.32 -7.95
CA PRO A 44 -2.38 -4.15 -8.30
C PRO A 44 -2.07 -5.64 -8.39
N GLU A 45 -0.99 -6.03 -9.06
CA GLU A 45 -0.58 -7.42 -9.21
C GLU A 45 -0.23 -8.06 -7.87
N LEU A 46 0.55 -7.34 -7.04
CA LEU A 46 0.88 -7.75 -5.68
C LEU A 46 -0.37 -7.91 -4.81
N TYR A 47 -1.32 -6.99 -4.88
CA TYR A 47 -2.60 -7.08 -4.16
C TYR A 47 -3.35 -8.37 -4.52
N VAL A 48 -3.46 -8.68 -5.82
CA VAL A 48 -4.11 -9.91 -6.29
C VAL A 48 -3.34 -11.15 -5.80
N ALA A 49 -2.00 -11.13 -5.82
CA ALA A 49 -1.18 -12.23 -5.35
C ALA A 49 -1.34 -12.48 -3.85
N LEU A 50 -1.32 -11.42 -3.02
CA LEU A 50 -1.60 -11.49 -1.58
C LEU A 50 -3.00 -12.03 -1.30
N LYS A 51 -4.00 -11.57 -2.06
CA LYS A 51 -5.38 -12.05 -1.90
C LYS A 51 -5.51 -13.55 -2.21
N ARG A 52 -4.82 -14.04 -3.25
CA ARG A 52 -4.79 -15.46 -3.63
C ARG A 52 -4.15 -16.34 -2.57
N THR A 53 -3.18 -15.84 -1.82
CA THR A 53 -2.56 -16.58 -0.71
C THR A 53 -3.34 -16.46 0.60
N GLY A 54 -4.45 -15.69 0.63
CA GLY A 54 -5.28 -15.50 1.82
C GLY A 54 -4.76 -14.40 2.77
N VAL A 55 -3.77 -13.64 2.33
CA VAL A 55 -3.22 -12.51 3.10
C VAL A 55 -4.16 -11.31 2.96
N SER A 56 -4.42 -10.63 4.07
CA SER A 56 -5.22 -9.40 4.08
C SER A 56 -4.39 -8.24 3.51
N ALA A 57 -4.92 -7.53 2.53
CA ALA A 57 -4.29 -6.37 1.95
C ALA A 57 -5.31 -5.26 1.67
N GLU A 58 -4.86 -4.01 1.68
CA GLU A 58 -5.62 -2.84 1.24
C GLU A 58 -4.79 -2.06 0.22
N LEU A 59 -5.41 -1.63 -0.89
CA LEU A 59 -4.73 -0.96 -2.01
C LEU A 59 -5.41 0.36 -2.34
N HIS A 60 -4.60 1.42 -2.46
CA HIS A 60 -5.01 2.75 -2.91
C HIS A 60 -4.15 3.21 -4.09
N ILE A 61 -4.80 3.71 -5.15
CA ILE A 61 -4.12 4.29 -6.33
C ILE A 61 -4.76 5.64 -6.60
N PHE A 62 -3.96 6.70 -6.58
CA PHE A 62 -4.45 8.06 -6.81
C PHE A 62 -4.18 8.51 -8.25
N ALA A 63 -5.26 8.80 -8.98
CA ALA A 63 -5.20 9.33 -10.35
C ALA A 63 -4.49 10.70 -10.40
N GLY A 64 -3.72 10.94 -11.47
CA GLY A 64 -3.03 12.22 -11.69
C GLY A 64 -1.94 12.57 -10.67
N VAL A 65 -1.43 11.56 -9.96
CA VAL A 65 -0.37 11.70 -8.95
C VAL A 65 0.81 10.83 -9.36
N GLY A 66 2.00 11.41 -9.34
CA GLY A 66 3.25 10.70 -9.56
C GLY A 66 4.02 10.42 -8.26
N HIS A 67 5.25 9.95 -8.43
CA HIS A 67 6.11 9.50 -7.34
C HIS A 67 6.39 10.57 -6.27
N GLY A 68 6.56 10.14 -5.03
CA GLY A 68 7.17 10.97 -3.98
C GLY A 68 6.32 12.17 -3.53
N PHE A 69 4.99 12.03 -3.53
CA PHE A 69 4.10 13.08 -2.98
C PHE A 69 4.29 13.29 -1.47
N GLY A 70 4.67 12.24 -0.73
CA GLY A 70 5.08 12.31 0.67
C GLY A 70 4.02 12.90 1.61
N LEU A 71 4.48 13.61 2.64
CA LEU A 71 3.67 14.36 3.59
C LEU A 71 4.02 15.84 3.47
N ARG A 72 3.18 16.60 2.77
CA ARG A 72 3.40 18.03 2.53
C ARG A 72 2.09 18.77 2.73
N ASP A 73 2.13 19.90 3.43
CA ASP A 73 0.97 20.79 3.60
C ASP A 73 0.49 21.38 2.26
N THR A 74 1.38 21.39 1.26
CA THR A 74 1.08 21.82 -0.10
C THR A 74 0.40 20.75 -0.94
N LEU A 75 0.28 19.51 -0.46
CA LEU A 75 -0.40 18.44 -1.17
C LEU A 75 -1.89 18.78 -1.27
N LYS A 76 -2.45 18.67 -2.49
CA LYS A 76 -3.85 19.01 -2.79
C LYS A 76 -4.57 17.78 -3.35
N GLY A 77 -5.89 17.82 -3.25
CA GLY A 77 -6.76 16.76 -3.77
C GLY A 77 -6.83 15.53 -2.86
N PRO A 78 -7.45 14.44 -3.34
CA PRO A 78 -7.73 13.25 -2.52
C PRO A 78 -6.48 12.60 -1.90
N VAL A 79 -5.34 12.66 -2.59
CA VAL A 79 -4.08 12.10 -2.08
C VAL A 79 -3.62 12.78 -0.78
N ALA A 80 -4.03 14.02 -0.50
CA ALA A 80 -3.70 14.70 0.76
C ALA A 80 -4.20 13.96 2.01
N GLY A 81 -5.26 13.15 1.89
CA GLY A 81 -5.84 12.36 2.98
C GLY A 81 -5.26 10.95 3.13
N TRP A 82 -4.18 10.60 2.43
CA TRP A 82 -3.67 9.21 2.43
C TRP A 82 -3.27 8.69 3.81
N MET A 83 -2.81 9.57 4.70
CA MET A 83 -2.48 9.20 6.09
C MET A 83 -3.70 8.79 6.89
N ASP A 84 -4.85 9.44 6.67
CA ASP A 84 -6.08 9.09 7.37
C ASP A 84 -6.55 7.69 6.96
N LEU A 85 -6.37 7.33 5.68
CA LEU A 85 -6.60 5.97 5.19
C LEU A 85 -5.67 4.96 5.88
N PHE A 86 -4.38 5.30 5.99
CA PHE A 86 -3.41 4.44 6.67
C PHE A 86 -3.72 4.27 8.16
N TYR A 87 -4.06 5.35 8.89
CA TYR A 87 -4.45 5.27 10.29
C TYR A 87 -5.76 4.49 10.49
N GLY A 88 -6.75 4.71 9.62
CA GLY A 88 -8.00 3.95 9.63
C GLY A 88 -7.75 2.45 9.43
N TRP A 89 -6.89 2.09 8.48
CA TRP A 89 -6.46 0.72 8.27
C TRP A 89 -5.74 0.15 9.49
N MET A 90 -4.76 0.87 10.06
CA MET A 90 -4.06 0.42 11.28
C MET A 90 -5.01 0.20 12.46
N GLY A 91 -5.98 1.09 12.66
CA GLY A 91 -7.00 0.95 13.69
C GLY A 91 -7.87 -0.29 13.48
N LYS A 92 -8.30 -0.54 12.24
CA LYS A 92 -9.05 -1.75 11.86
C LYS A 92 -8.25 -3.04 12.09
N GLN A 93 -6.94 -3.02 11.89
CA GLN A 93 -6.06 -4.16 12.19
C GLN A 93 -5.78 -4.32 13.70
N GLY A 94 -6.19 -3.38 14.54
CA GLY A 94 -5.90 -3.40 15.97
C GLY A 94 -4.47 -2.99 16.32
N PHE A 95 -3.77 -2.28 15.43
CA PHE A 95 -2.39 -1.80 15.67
C PHE A 95 -2.31 -0.48 16.42
N LEU A 96 -3.43 0.23 16.58
CA LEU A 96 -3.50 1.46 17.36
C LEU A 96 -4.11 1.16 18.73
N GLN A 97 -3.47 1.66 19.78
CA GLN A 97 -4.04 1.64 21.12
C GLN A 97 -5.22 2.61 21.17
N GLN A 98 -6.37 2.14 21.65
CA GLN A 98 -7.48 3.03 22.00
C GLN A 98 -7.02 3.83 23.24
N LYS A 99 -7.11 5.16 23.17
CA LYS A 99 -6.89 6.01 24.35
C LYS A 99 -8.07 5.94 25.30
#